data_AF-K2AC94-F1
#
_entry.id   AF-K2AC94-F1
#
_cell.length_a   1.000
_cell.length_b   1.000
_cell.length_c   1.000
_cell.angle_alpha   90.00
_cell.angle_beta   90.00
_cell.angle_gamma   90.00
#
_symmetry.space_group_name_H-M   'P 1'
#
loop_
_entity.id
_entity.type
_entity.pdbx_description
1 polymer ?
#
loop_
_entity_poly.entity_id
_entity_poly.type
_entity_poly.pdbx_seq_one_letter_code
_entity_poly.pdbx_strand_id
1 'polypeptide(L)'
;MVTKNVPPNAIVVGNPARIHGYVTSKPAAASVPQKSPSQMPEEFKSLTGTTLHRMPIITDMRGSLSSGELAKMLPFIPKRYFLVFDVPNKEVRGEHSHKQLHQFLVCVKGACSLLVDDSVHREEILLNSPNIGAHIPPMVWGVQYNFSPDAVLMVLASDAYDPDDYVRNYDDFLAMRGAV
;
A
#
# COMPACT_ATOMS: atom_id res chain seq x y z
N MET A 1 -4.58 0.21 27.28
CA MET A 1 -3.31 0.96 27.53
C MET A 1 -2.57 1.13 26.21
N VAL A 2 -2.19 2.37 25.86
CA VAL A 2 -1.31 2.65 24.71
C VAL A 2 0.13 2.42 25.17
N THR A 3 0.88 1.60 24.44
CA THR A 3 2.22 1.13 24.83
C THR A 3 3.31 1.49 23.82
N LYS A 4 2.93 2.06 22.67
CA LYS A 4 3.81 2.52 21.59
C LYS A 4 3.28 3.85 21.05
N ASN A 5 4.10 4.60 20.32
CA ASN A 5 3.68 5.81 19.62
C ASN A 5 2.52 5.50 18.66
N VAL A 6 1.55 6.43 18.59
CA VAL A 6 0.39 6.32 17.70
C VAL A 6 0.65 7.18 16.46
N PRO A 7 0.69 6.59 15.25
CA PRO A 7 0.90 7.34 14.03
C PRO A 7 -0.18 8.40 13.82
N PRO A 8 0.14 9.51 13.12
CA PRO A 8 -0.85 10.54 12.82
C PRO A 8 -2.12 9.94 12.22
N ASN A 9 -3.26 10.32 12.78
CA ASN A 9 -4.60 9.90 12.35
C ASN A 9 -4.93 8.40 12.50
N ALA A 10 -4.10 7.60 13.17
CA ALA A 10 -4.42 6.20 13.42
C ALA A 10 -5.57 6.05 14.44
N ILE A 11 -6.50 5.14 14.16
CA ILE A 11 -7.57 4.71 15.08
C ILE A 11 -7.03 3.52 15.86
N VAL A 12 -6.86 3.65 17.17
CA VAL A 12 -6.34 2.59 18.04
C VAL A 12 -7.41 2.06 19.01
N VAL A 13 -7.53 0.74 19.13
CA VAL A 13 -8.51 0.07 20.00
C VAL A 13 -7.90 -1.12 20.76
N GLY A 14 -8.51 -1.49 21.89
CA GLY A 14 -8.17 -2.69 22.66
C GLY A 14 -7.13 -2.49 23.78
N ASN A 15 -6.81 -3.58 24.48
CA ASN A 15 -5.80 -3.61 25.54
C ASN A 15 -4.89 -4.85 25.38
N PRO A 16 -3.60 -4.69 24.99
CA PRO A 16 -2.95 -3.43 24.61
C PRO A 16 -3.55 -2.86 23.32
N ALA A 17 -3.50 -1.52 23.19
CA ALA A 17 -4.06 -0.81 22.04
C ALA A 17 -3.38 -1.20 20.72
N ARG A 18 -4.16 -1.32 19.64
CA ARG A 18 -3.70 -1.67 18.28
C ARG A 18 -4.33 -0.77 17.24
N ILE A 19 -3.59 -0.48 16.18
CA ILE A 19 -4.11 0.24 15.01
C ILE A 19 -5.15 -0.64 14.32
N HIS A 20 -6.36 -0.12 14.23
CA HIS A 20 -7.51 -0.77 13.59
C HIS A 20 -7.89 -0.10 12.28
N GLY A 21 -7.43 1.13 12.05
CA GLY A 21 -7.64 1.88 10.83
C GLY A 21 -7.05 3.28 10.94
N TYR A 22 -7.39 4.15 9.99
CA TYR A 22 -7.00 5.55 9.98
C TYR A 22 -8.21 6.44 9.73
N VAL A 23 -8.24 7.64 10.33
CA VAL A 23 -9.28 8.64 10.09
C VAL A 23 -9.18 9.11 8.64
N THR A 24 -10.27 9.06 7.87
CA THR A 24 -10.32 9.61 6.51
C THR A 24 -10.79 11.07 6.55
N SER A 25 -10.45 11.86 5.53
CA SER A 25 -10.74 13.31 5.45
C SER A 25 -12.23 13.62 5.20
N LYS A 26 -13.07 13.33 6.19
CA LYS A 26 -14.38 13.92 6.56
C LYS A 26 -15.03 13.03 7.64
N PRO A 27 -15.76 13.61 8.63
CA PRO A 27 -16.59 12.80 9.52
C PRO A 27 -17.83 12.38 8.74
N ALA A 28 -17.71 11.29 7.99
CA ALA A 28 -18.84 10.47 7.61
C ALA A 28 -18.60 9.12 8.26
N ALA A 29 -19.52 8.75 9.14
CA ALA A 29 -19.69 7.37 9.56
C ALA A 29 -19.89 6.49 8.33
N ALA A 30 -18.81 5.90 7.82
CA ALA A 30 -18.84 4.82 6.87
C ALA A 30 -17.44 4.20 6.83
N SER A 31 -17.38 2.90 7.10
CA SER A 31 -16.30 2.03 6.66
C SER A 31 -15.71 2.51 5.34
N VAL A 32 -14.39 2.68 5.26
CA VAL A 32 -13.69 2.78 3.98
C VAL A 32 -14.27 1.66 3.10
N PRO A 33 -14.83 1.95 1.92
CA PRO A 33 -15.28 0.89 1.05
C PRO A 33 -14.03 0.08 0.71
N GLN A 34 -13.88 -1.09 1.34
CA GLN A 34 -12.98 -2.14 0.90
C GLN A 34 -13.49 -2.54 -0.49
N LYS A 35 -13.07 -1.82 -1.52
CA LYS A 35 -13.36 -2.24 -2.88
C LYS A 35 -12.56 -3.51 -3.08
N SER A 36 -13.26 -4.64 -3.08
CA SER A 36 -12.65 -5.92 -3.44
C SER A 36 -12.06 -5.74 -4.82
N PRO A 37 -10.74 -5.96 -5.00
CA PRO A 37 -10.15 -5.68 -6.29
C PRO A 37 -10.70 -6.61 -7.37
N SER A 38 -11.37 -7.72 -7.01
CA SER A 38 -12.11 -8.65 -7.90
C SER A 38 -13.20 -8.03 -8.76
N GLN A 39 -13.69 -6.82 -8.44
CA GLN A 39 -14.78 -6.14 -9.16
C GLN A 39 -14.30 -4.94 -9.99
N MET A 40 -12.98 -4.70 -10.07
CA MET A 40 -12.42 -3.53 -10.75
C MET A 40 -12.00 -3.80 -12.20
N PRO A 41 -12.04 -2.78 -13.08
CA PRO A 41 -11.43 -2.83 -14.41
C PRO A 41 -9.93 -3.16 -14.35
N GLU A 42 -9.33 -3.51 -15.50
CA GLU A 42 -7.92 -3.91 -15.60
C GLU A 42 -6.96 -2.88 -14.98
N GLU A 43 -7.30 -1.59 -15.11
CA GLU A 43 -6.66 -0.50 -14.40
C GLU A 43 -7.71 0.38 -13.71
N PHE A 44 -7.52 0.67 -12.42
CA PHE A 44 -8.34 1.61 -11.67
C PHE A 44 -7.45 2.69 -11.03
N LYS A 45 -7.78 3.96 -11.26
CA LYS A 45 -7.11 5.09 -10.62
C LYS A 45 -7.89 5.56 -9.40
N SER A 46 -7.21 5.57 -8.25
CA SER A 46 -7.75 6.07 -6.99
C SER A 46 -7.65 7.60 -6.91
N LEU A 47 -8.27 8.19 -5.88
CA LEU A 47 -8.25 9.65 -5.67
C LEU A 47 -6.84 10.15 -5.31
N THR A 48 -6.03 9.31 -4.66
CA THR A 48 -4.64 9.64 -4.31
C THR A 48 -3.66 9.59 -5.48
N GLY A 49 -4.14 9.26 -6.69
CA GLY A 49 -3.30 9.01 -7.86
C GLY A 49 -2.66 7.62 -7.89
N THR A 50 -2.84 6.82 -6.83
CA THR A 50 -2.50 5.39 -6.82
C THR A 50 -3.31 4.66 -7.89
N THR A 51 -2.67 3.76 -8.64
CA THR A 51 -3.36 2.96 -9.67
C THR A 51 -3.32 1.48 -9.29
N LEU A 52 -4.45 0.80 -9.40
CA LEU A 52 -4.57 -0.64 -9.23
C LEU A 52 -4.53 -1.33 -10.58
N HIS A 53 -3.76 -2.41 -10.65
CA HIS A 53 -3.50 -3.18 -11.86
C HIS A 53 -3.90 -4.63 -11.61
N ARG A 54 -4.70 -5.18 -12.53
CA ARG A 54 -5.06 -6.60 -12.53
C ARG A 54 -4.24 -7.33 -13.58
N MET A 55 -3.31 -8.15 -13.13
CA MET A 55 -2.55 -9.04 -14.00
C MET A 55 -3.41 -10.24 -14.45
N PRO A 56 -3.18 -10.77 -15.66
CA PRO A 56 -3.80 -12.01 -16.10
C PRO A 56 -3.57 -13.15 -15.09
N ILE A 57 -4.57 -14.02 -14.94
CA ILE A 57 -4.42 -15.34 -14.32
C ILE A 57 -4.85 -16.38 -15.34
N ILE A 58 -4.01 -17.40 -15.51
CA ILE A 58 -4.34 -18.63 -16.22
C ILE A 58 -4.34 -19.75 -15.19
N THR A 59 -5.43 -20.51 -15.10
CA THR A 59 -5.55 -21.67 -14.21
C THR A 59 -5.84 -22.91 -15.04
N ASP A 60 -5.01 -23.93 -14.88
CA ASP A 60 -5.20 -25.26 -15.48
C ASP A 60 -4.93 -26.35 -14.44
N MET A 61 -4.99 -27.63 -14.84
CA MET A 61 -4.81 -28.77 -13.93
C MET A 61 -3.41 -28.83 -13.27
N ARG A 62 -2.42 -28.10 -13.78
CA ARG A 62 -1.05 -28.02 -13.25
C ARG A 62 -0.88 -26.89 -12.23
N GLY A 63 -1.88 -26.01 -12.09
CA GLY A 63 -1.87 -24.89 -11.15
C GLY A 63 -2.32 -23.57 -11.76
N SER A 64 -2.00 -22.47 -11.08
CA SER A 64 -2.30 -21.11 -11.50
C SER A 64 -1.04 -20.32 -11.78
N LEU A 65 -1.07 -19.52 -12.84
CA LEU A 65 0.00 -18.62 -13.26
C LEU A 65 -0.57 -17.21 -13.39
N SER A 66 0.11 -16.24 -12.79
CA SER A 66 -0.09 -14.83 -13.09
C SER A 66 1.16 -14.25 -13.75
N SER A 67 0.98 -13.36 -14.71
CA SER A 67 2.07 -12.79 -15.51
C SER A 67 1.97 -11.27 -15.55
N GLY A 68 3.11 -10.59 -15.47
CA GLY A 68 3.22 -9.15 -15.69
C GLY A 68 4.37 -8.85 -16.66
N GLU A 69 4.11 -8.09 -17.72
CA GLU A 69 5.14 -7.62 -18.65
C GLU A 69 5.67 -6.24 -18.20
N LEU A 70 6.99 -6.15 -18.00
CA LEU A 70 7.65 -4.88 -17.71
C LEU A 70 7.45 -3.90 -18.88
N ALA A 71 7.37 -2.59 -18.57
CA ALA A 71 7.14 -1.52 -19.55
C ALA A 71 5.81 -1.56 -20.34
N LYS A 72 4.91 -2.50 -20.02
CA LYS A 72 3.58 -2.58 -20.64
C LYS A 72 2.46 -2.65 -19.59
N MET A 73 2.60 -3.54 -18.62
CA MET A 73 1.62 -3.71 -17.54
C MET A 73 2.02 -3.00 -16.26
N LEU A 74 3.29 -2.60 -16.15
CA LEU A 74 3.79 -1.78 -15.05
C LEU A 74 4.02 -0.35 -15.53
N PRO A 75 3.68 0.67 -14.72
CA PRO A 75 3.82 2.07 -15.10
C PRO A 75 5.29 2.56 -15.12
N PHE A 76 6.24 1.69 -14.77
CA PHE A 76 7.68 1.96 -14.83
C PHE A 76 8.46 0.64 -15.01
N ILE A 77 9.74 0.75 -15.36
CA ILE A 77 10.68 -0.39 -15.39
C ILE A 77 11.39 -0.45 -14.04
N PRO A 78 11.21 -1.53 -13.25
CA PRO A 78 11.83 -1.62 -11.93
C PRO A 78 13.34 -1.83 -12.05
N LYS A 79 14.11 -1.13 -11.20
CA LYS A 79 15.56 -1.34 -11.03
C LYS A 79 15.87 -2.20 -9.79
N ARG A 80 14.88 -2.39 -8.91
CA ARG A 80 15.02 -3.13 -7.66
C ARG A 80 13.71 -3.81 -7.27
N TYR A 81 13.83 -4.94 -6.57
CA TYR A 81 12.73 -5.54 -5.84
C TYR A 81 13.13 -5.81 -4.39
N PHE A 82 12.15 -5.94 -3.51
CA PHE A 82 12.33 -6.46 -2.16
C PHE A 82 11.06 -7.17 -1.69
N LEU A 83 11.22 -8.03 -0.67
CA LEU A 83 10.13 -8.79 -0.08
C LEU A 83 9.97 -8.39 1.38
N VAL A 84 8.71 -8.30 1.82
CA VAL A 84 8.32 -8.13 3.22
C VAL A 84 7.48 -9.34 3.60
N PHE A 85 7.93 -10.10 4.59
CA PHE A 85 7.32 -11.35 5.04
C PHE A 85 7.57 -11.54 6.55
N ASP A 86 6.88 -12.53 7.15
CA ASP A 86 6.93 -12.83 8.60
C ASP A 86 6.69 -11.59 9.48
N VAL A 87 5.81 -10.70 9.01
CA VAL A 87 5.45 -9.49 9.74
C VAL A 87 4.55 -9.89 10.91
N PRO A 88 4.93 -9.60 12.16
CA PRO A 88 4.03 -9.87 13.28
C PRO A 88 2.75 -9.05 13.09
N ASN A 89 1.58 -9.67 13.27
CA ASN A 89 0.23 -9.10 13.00
C ASN A 89 -0.12 -7.82 13.81
N LYS A 90 0.83 -7.26 14.57
CA LYS A 90 0.69 -5.99 15.30
C LYS A 90 1.54 -4.87 14.72
N GLU A 91 2.45 -5.19 13.81
CA GLU A 91 3.41 -4.23 13.30
C GLU A 91 2.84 -3.51 12.08
N VAL A 92 3.05 -2.19 12.10
CA VAL A 92 2.84 -1.34 10.95
C VAL A 92 4.18 -1.19 10.24
N ARG A 93 4.15 -1.28 8.92
CA ARG A 93 5.29 -1.10 8.03
C ARG A 93 5.01 0.09 7.12
N GLY A 94 6.05 0.64 6.51
CA GLY A 94 5.92 1.82 5.70
C GLY A 94 6.08 3.09 6.53
N GLU A 95 5.05 3.93 6.56
CA GLU A 95 5.03 5.22 7.25
C GLU A 95 6.05 6.20 6.68
N HIS A 96 6.01 6.33 5.36
CA HIS A 96 6.82 7.29 4.62
C HIS A 96 6.19 7.59 3.27
N SER A 97 6.67 8.68 2.67
CA SER A 97 6.56 8.91 1.23
C SER A 97 7.95 8.86 0.58
N HIS A 98 7.96 8.87 -0.74
CA HIS A 98 9.15 8.93 -1.57
C HIS A 98 9.10 10.19 -2.44
N LYS A 99 10.22 10.91 -2.58
CA LYS A 99 10.27 12.16 -3.36
C LYS A 99 10.19 11.86 -4.85
N GLN A 100 10.87 10.81 -5.32
CA GLN A 100 10.99 10.44 -6.74
C GLN A 100 10.69 8.97 -7.02
N LEU A 101 10.85 8.07 -6.04
CA LEU A 101 10.68 6.65 -6.26
C LEU A 101 9.21 6.28 -6.53
N HIS A 102 8.97 5.54 -7.60
CA HIS A 102 7.73 4.81 -7.82
C HIS A 102 7.81 3.41 -7.21
N GLN A 103 6.69 2.96 -6.61
CA GLN A 103 6.58 1.61 -6.06
C GLN A 103 5.42 0.86 -6.69
N PHE A 104 5.58 -0.45 -6.89
CA PHE A 104 4.51 -1.35 -7.32
C PHE A 104 4.45 -2.54 -6.39
N LEU A 105 3.35 -2.65 -5.63
CA LEU A 105 3.16 -3.59 -4.53
C LEU A 105 2.25 -4.74 -4.97
N VAL A 106 2.67 -5.98 -4.73
CA VAL A 106 1.87 -7.20 -4.96
C VAL A 106 1.99 -8.10 -3.74
N CYS A 107 0.87 -8.43 -3.11
CA CYS A 107 0.84 -9.45 -2.06
C CYS A 107 0.77 -10.83 -2.72
N VAL A 108 1.92 -11.46 -2.92
CA VAL A 108 2.06 -12.71 -3.70
C VAL A 108 1.54 -13.94 -2.95
N LYS A 109 1.38 -13.83 -1.64
CA LYS A 109 0.76 -14.83 -0.77
C LYS A 109 0.11 -14.13 0.42
N GLY A 110 -0.99 -14.69 0.93
CA GLY A 110 -1.70 -14.13 2.08
C GLY A 110 -2.43 -12.83 1.74
N ALA A 111 -2.48 -11.91 2.70
CA ALA A 111 -3.11 -10.61 2.53
C ALA A 111 -2.43 -9.51 3.36
N CYS A 112 -2.51 -8.27 2.91
CA CYS A 112 -2.21 -7.08 3.71
C CYS A 112 -3.07 -5.88 3.29
N SER A 113 -3.26 -4.93 4.19
CA SER A 113 -3.86 -3.62 3.91
C SER A 113 -2.78 -2.62 3.50
N LEU A 114 -3.03 -1.89 2.42
CA LEU A 114 -2.24 -0.74 1.97
C LEU A 114 -3.06 0.53 2.16
N LEU A 115 -2.62 1.42 3.04
CA LEU A 115 -3.10 2.79 3.13
C LEU A 115 -2.27 3.67 2.19
N VAL A 116 -2.95 4.50 1.41
CA VAL A 116 -2.34 5.55 0.58
C VAL A 116 -2.96 6.89 0.91
N ASP A 117 -2.13 7.93 0.93
CA ASP A 117 -2.50 9.29 1.32
C ASP A 117 -1.75 10.31 0.46
N ASP A 118 -2.47 11.22 -0.19
CA ASP A 118 -1.92 12.26 -1.07
C ASP A 118 -1.91 13.67 -0.44
N SER A 119 -2.08 13.73 0.89
CA SER A 119 -2.36 14.87 1.78
C SER A 119 -3.80 15.40 1.80
N VAL A 120 -4.65 15.02 0.84
CA VAL A 120 -6.04 15.50 0.72
C VAL A 120 -7.03 14.35 0.91
N HIS A 121 -6.75 13.24 0.25
CA HIS A 121 -7.50 12.00 0.25
C HIS A 121 -6.68 10.91 0.91
N ARG A 122 -7.39 10.01 1.57
CA ARG A 122 -6.81 8.81 2.16
C ARG A 122 -7.70 7.62 1.82
N GLU A 123 -7.08 6.56 1.31
CA GLU A 123 -7.77 5.35 0.87
C GLU A 123 -7.04 4.11 1.38
N GLU A 124 -7.80 3.06 1.72
CA GLU A 124 -7.28 1.75 2.10
C GLU A 124 -7.59 0.74 1.00
N ILE A 125 -6.60 -0.04 0.62
CA ILE A 125 -6.62 -1.01 -0.46
C ILE A 125 -6.22 -2.37 0.11
N LEU A 126 -7.05 -3.39 -0.12
CA LEU A 126 -6.73 -4.76 0.26
C LEU A 126 -5.93 -5.45 -0.85
N LEU A 127 -4.72 -5.90 -0.54
CA LEU A 127 -3.91 -6.75 -1.42
C LEU A 127 -3.97 -8.19 -0.91
N ASN A 128 -4.80 -9.03 -1.53
CA ASN A 128 -5.07 -10.41 -1.11
C ASN A 128 -5.03 -11.43 -2.26
N SER A 129 -4.42 -11.07 -3.38
CA SER A 129 -4.30 -11.94 -4.55
C SER A 129 -3.00 -11.63 -5.29
N PRO A 130 -2.29 -12.66 -5.80
CA PRO A 130 -1.02 -12.47 -6.49
C PRO A 130 -1.15 -11.75 -7.85
N ASN A 131 -2.36 -11.59 -8.37
CA ASN A 131 -2.61 -10.89 -9.63
C ASN A 131 -3.12 -9.46 -9.48
N ILE A 132 -3.11 -8.92 -8.25
CA ILE A 132 -3.52 -7.55 -7.97
C ILE A 132 -2.29 -6.78 -7.51
N GLY A 133 -1.93 -5.75 -8.27
CA GLY A 133 -0.84 -4.85 -7.98
C GLY A 133 -1.33 -3.43 -7.70
N ALA A 134 -0.68 -2.73 -6.76
CA ALA A 134 -0.90 -1.31 -6.50
C ALA A 134 0.36 -0.52 -6.82
N HIS A 135 0.24 0.42 -7.76
CA HIS A 135 1.28 1.40 -8.04
C HIS A 135 1.08 2.63 -7.17
N ILE A 136 2.07 2.95 -6.36
CA ILE A 136 2.17 4.16 -5.56
C ILE A 136 3.15 5.11 -6.27
N PRO A 137 2.66 6.24 -6.81
CA PRO A 137 3.53 7.24 -7.41
C PRO A 137 4.30 8.01 -6.31
N PRO A 138 5.32 8.81 -6.70
CA PRO A 138 6.04 9.68 -5.78
C PRO A 138 5.08 10.66 -5.09
N MET A 139 5.48 11.11 -3.91
CA MET A 139 4.71 12.06 -3.10
C MET A 139 3.31 11.56 -2.73
N VAL A 140 3.17 10.24 -2.54
CA VAL A 140 2.06 9.59 -1.84
C VAL A 140 2.62 8.90 -0.60
N TRP A 141 2.00 9.11 0.55
CA TRP A 141 2.38 8.49 1.81
C TRP A 141 1.78 7.08 1.89
N GLY A 142 2.63 6.08 2.13
CA GLY A 142 2.25 4.67 2.13
C GLY A 142 2.39 4.03 3.50
N VAL A 143 1.37 3.27 3.91
CA VAL A 143 1.42 2.43 5.11
C VAL A 143 0.93 1.02 4.77
N GLN A 144 1.69 -0.01 5.16
CA GLN A 144 1.28 -1.40 5.02
C GLN A 144 1.07 -2.02 6.40
N TYR A 145 -0.08 -2.63 6.63
CA TYR A 145 -0.44 -3.23 7.92
C TYR A 145 -1.42 -4.38 7.76
N ASN A 146 -1.84 -4.96 8.89
CA ASN A 146 -2.80 -6.07 8.93
C ASN A 146 -2.37 -7.25 8.03
N PHE A 147 -1.09 -7.63 8.11
CA PHE A 147 -0.54 -8.76 7.39
C PHE A 147 -1.13 -10.08 7.93
N SER A 148 -1.63 -10.93 7.03
CA SER A 148 -1.96 -12.31 7.39
C SER A 148 -0.69 -13.06 7.81
N PRO A 149 -0.80 -14.13 8.62
CA PRO A 149 0.36 -14.86 9.12
C PRO A 149 1.29 -15.42 8.03
N ASP A 150 0.76 -15.66 6.82
CA ASP A 150 1.47 -16.19 5.67
C ASP A 150 1.76 -15.13 4.58
N ALA A 151 1.55 -13.85 4.90
CA ALA A 151 1.66 -12.76 3.95
C ALA A 151 3.10 -12.59 3.43
N VAL A 152 3.23 -12.48 2.10
CA VAL A 152 4.47 -12.10 1.42
C VAL A 152 4.15 -10.95 0.48
N LEU A 153 4.61 -9.76 0.82
CA LEU A 153 4.48 -8.56 -0.01
C LEU A 153 5.75 -8.36 -0.83
N MET A 154 5.61 -8.45 -2.15
CA MET A 154 6.65 -8.07 -3.09
C MET A 154 6.49 -6.60 -3.46
N VAL A 155 7.59 -5.86 -3.47
CA VAL A 155 7.63 -4.47 -3.93
C VAL A 155 8.66 -4.34 -5.03
N LEU A 156 8.22 -3.82 -6.17
CA LEU A 156 9.07 -3.40 -7.28
C LEU A 156 9.27 -1.88 -7.19
N ALA A 157 10.48 -1.41 -7.42
CA ALA A 157 10.90 -0.02 -7.21
C ALA A 157 11.59 0.51 -8.47
N SER A 158 11.24 1.74 -8.89
CA SER A 158 11.80 2.37 -10.10
C SER A 158 13.30 2.65 -10.00
N ASP A 159 13.83 2.76 -8.77
CA ASP A 159 15.22 3.16 -8.51
C ASP A 159 15.94 2.25 -7.51
N ALA A 160 17.27 2.40 -7.50
CA ALA A 160 18.12 1.81 -6.48
C ALA A 160 17.73 2.33 -5.08
N TYR A 161 18.24 1.69 -4.04
CA TYR A 161 18.00 2.19 -2.68
C TYR A 161 18.71 3.53 -2.48
N ASP A 162 17.94 4.55 -2.11
CA ASP A 162 18.42 5.86 -1.73
C ASP A 162 17.74 6.27 -0.41
N PRO A 163 18.48 6.39 0.71
CA PRO A 163 17.91 6.83 1.98
C PRO A 163 17.41 8.28 1.94
N ASP A 164 17.98 9.14 1.09
CA ASP A 164 17.66 10.56 1.02
C ASP A 164 16.35 10.84 0.24
N ASP A 165 15.86 9.84 -0.50
CA ASP A 165 14.57 9.90 -1.20
C ASP A 165 13.37 9.74 -0.24
N TYR A 166 13.59 9.25 0.98
CA TYR A 166 12.52 9.04 1.96
C TYR A 166 12.06 10.35 2.61
N VAL A 167 10.75 10.48 2.77
CA VAL A 167 10.09 11.46 3.66
C VAL A 167 9.42 10.70 4.79
N ARG A 168 10.01 10.72 5.99
CA ARG A 168 9.57 9.90 7.15
C ARG A 168 8.80 10.68 8.21
N ASN A 169 8.78 11.99 8.11
CA ASN A 169 7.97 12.85 8.97
C ASN A 169 6.70 13.23 8.19
N TYR A 170 5.54 13.05 8.81
CA TYR A 170 4.26 13.30 8.16
C TYR A 170 3.99 14.79 7.94
N ASP A 171 4.41 15.66 8.87
CA ASP A 171 4.27 17.11 8.74
C ASP A 171 5.16 17.65 7.61
N ASP A 172 6.37 17.11 7.45
CA ASP A 172 7.24 17.43 6.31
C ASP A 172 6.57 17.02 4.98
N PHE A 173 5.92 15.85 4.95
CA PHE A 173 5.15 15.40 3.79
C PHE A 173 4.00 16.37 3.46
N LEU A 174 3.21 16.78 4.46
CA LEU A 174 2.12 17.76 4.26
C LEU A 174 2.65 19.09 3.72
N ALA A 175 3.73 19.61 4.32
CA ALA A 175 4.37 20.85 3.88
C ALA A 175 4.87 20.76 2.44
N MET A 176 5.49 19.64 2.03
CA MET A 176 5.94 19.41 0.66
C MET A 176 4.78 19.29 -0.34
N ARG A 177 3.61 18.80 0.09
CA ARG A 177 2.39 18.73 -0.75
C ARG A 177 1.64 20.06 -0.83
N GLY A 178 2.04 21.07 -0.07
CA GLY A 178 1.34 22.34 0.03
C GLY A 178 0.00 22.27 0.78
N ALA A 179 -0.18 21.23 1.59
CA ALA A 179 -1.32 21.09 2.49
C ALA A 179 -0.97 21.71 3.84
N VAL A 180 -1.35 22.97 4.04
CA VAL A 180 -1.25 23.69 5.31
C VAL A 180 -2.64 24.15 5.74
#